data_AF-A0A960A6Q5-F1
#
_entry.id   AF-A0A960A6Q5-F1
#
_cell.length_a   1.000
_cell.length_b   1.000
_cell.length_c   1.000
_cell.angle_alpha   90.00
_cell.angle_beta   90.00
_cell.angle_gamma   90.00
#
_symmetry.space_group_name_H-M   'P 1'
#
loop_
_entity.id
_entity.type
_entity.pdbx_description
1 polymer ?
#
loop_
_entity_poly.entity_id
_entity_poly.type
_entity_poly.pdbx_seq_one_letter_code
_entity_poly.pdbx_strand_id
1 'polypeptide(L)'
;APDLGPGDGVMLAGDVRSLARQYCADGAKVLYRQYELSHLSTLPFWAQEAIAWLDRRFKGEAVPSNCGSIAPGNDLSPEVYRPAA
;
A
#
# COMPACT_ATOMS: atom_id res chain seq x y z
N ALA A 1 -6.00 -14.72 17.23
CA ALA A 1 -5.41 -13.39 17.01
C ALA A 1 -6.55 -12.41 16.71
N PRO A 2 -6.40 -11.10 16.96
CA PRO A 2 -7.33 -10.11 16.44
C PRO A 2 -7.49 -10.31 14.93
N ASP A 3 -8.67 -10.03 14.38
CA ASP A 3 -8.84 -9.95 12.94
C ASP A 3 -7.99 -8.76 12.43
N LEU A 4 -6.94 -9.06 11.66
CA LEU A 4 -6.03 -8.07 11.07
C LEU A 4 -6.63 -7.38 9.83
N GLY A 5 -7.87 -7.75 9.47
CA GLY A 5 -8.60 -7.20 8.35
C GLY A 5 -8.27 -7.88 7.02
N PRO A 6 -8.90 -7.41 5.93
CA PRO A 6 -8.72 -7.99 4.61
C PRO A 6 -7.31 -7.79 4.06
N GLY A 7 -6.95 -8.61 3.09
CA GLY A 7 -5.68 -8.57 2.37
C GLY A 7 -5.75 -9.34 1.06
N ASP A 8 -4.63 -9.42 0.36
CA ASP A 8 -4.53 -10.09 -0.94
C ASP A 8 -4.08 -11.56 -0.82
N GLY A 9 -4.00 -12.09 0.40
CA GLY A 9 -3.49 -13.44 0.71
C GLY A 9 -1.99 -13.50 1.02
N VAL A 10 -1.26 -12.38 0.89
CA VAL A 10 0.13 -12.22 1.32
C VAL A 10 0.28 -10.96 2.17
N MET A 11 -0.22 -9.83 1.66
CA MET A 11 -0.14 -8.52 2.28
C MET A 11 -1.47 -8.15 2.94
N LEU A 12 -1.40 -7.55 4.13
CA LEU A 12 -2.54 -6.99 4.83
C LEU A 12 -2.87 -5.61 4.25
N ALA A 13 -4.11 -5.42 3.76
CA ALA A 13 -4.46 -4.18 3.08
C ALA A 13 -4.40 -2.97 4.02
N GLY A 14 -4.75 -3.17 5.30
CA GLY A 14 -4.64 -2.15 6.34
C GLY A 14 -3.21 -1.67 6.55
N ASP A 15 -2.25 -2.58 6.66
CA ASP A 15 -0.84 -2.25 6.89
C ASP A 15 -0.27 -1.45 5.71
N VAL A 16 -0.57 -1.86 4.47
CA VAL A 16 -0.09 -1.17 3.27
C VAL A 16 -0.65 0.25 3.18
N ARG A 17 -1.93 0.47 3.55
CA ARG A 17 -2.51 1.82 3.62
C ARG A 17 -1.82 2.69 4.67
N SER A 18 -1.57 2.14 5.86
CA SER A 18 -0.86 2.87 6.91
C SER A 18 0.56 3.24 6.51
N LEU A 19 1.30 2.32 5.86
CA LEU A 19 2.64 2.59 5.36
C LEU A 19 2.63 3.68 4.28
N ALA A 20 1.68 3.63 3.33
CA ALA A 20 1.54 4.67 2.31
C ALA A 20 1.23 6.04 2.92
N ARG A 21 0.38 6.08 3.96
CA ARG A 21 0.06 7.31 4.71
C ARG A 21 1.25 7.83 5.51
N GLN A 22 2.09 6.95 6.06
CA GLN A 22 3.34 7.34 6.73
C GLN A 22 4.28 8.05 5.73
N TYR A 23 4.52 7.46 4.56
CA TYR A 23 5.33 8.11 3.53
C TYR A 23 4.76 9.47 3.10
N CYS A 24 3.44 9.59 2.98
CA CYS A 24 2.80 10.89 2.74
C CYS A 24 3.07 11.91 3.85
N ALA A 25 2.96 11.49 5.13
CA ALA A 25 3.23 12.35 6.27
C ALA A 25 4.70 12.80 6.34
N ASP A 26 5.62 11.94 5.89
CA ASP A 26 7.05 12.23 5.79
C ASP A 26 7.42 13.12 4.58
N GLY A 27 6.42 13.55 3.80
CA GLY A 27 6.59 14.50 2.70
C GLY A 27 6.76 13.86 1.31
N ALA A 28 6.66 12.54 1.19
CA ALA A 28 6.73 11.87 -0.11
C ALA A 28 5.45 12.07 -0.93
N LYS A 29 5.59 12.24 -2.25
CA LYS A 29 4.46 12.17 -3.18
C LYS A 29 4.12 10.72 -3.50
N VAL A 30 3.06 10.20 -2.89
CA VAL A 30 2.62 8.81 -3.08
C VAL A 30 1.40 8.75 -3.99
N LEU A 31 1.44 7.86 -4.98
CA LEU A 31 0.28 7.38 -5.72
C LEU A 31 -0.05 5.96 -5.25
N TYR A 32 -1.11 5.83 -4.46
CA TYR A 32 -1.59 4.57 -3.92
C TYR A 32 -2.72 4.00 -4.80
N ARG A 33 -2.64 2.70 -5.11
CA ARG A 33 -3.67 1.94 -5.82
C ARG A 33 -3.87 0.61 -5.11
N GLN A 34 -5.09 0.34 -4.65
CA GLN A 34 -5.50 -0.94 -4.10
C GLN A 34 -6.31 -1.68 -5.18
N TYR A 35 -6.03 -2.97 -5.35
CA TYR A 35 -6.84 -3.86 -6.18
C TYR A 35 -7.53 -4.86 -5.26
N GLU A 36 -8.84 -5.03 -5.41
CA GLU A 36 -9.62 -6.04 -4.66
C GLU A 36 -9.44 -7.43 -5.30
N LEU A 37 -8.19 -7.86 -5.39
CA LEU A 37 -7.73 -9.10 -6.03
C LEU A 37 -6.72 -9.81 -5.11
N SER A 38 -6.43 -11.08 -5.40
CA SER A 38 -5.34 -11.77 -4.70
C SER A 38 -3.97 -11.30 -5.16
N HIS A 39 -2.93 -11.60 -4.39
CA HIS A 39 -1.58 -11.14 -4.62
C HIS A 39 -1.09 -11.47 -6.03
N LEU A 40 -1.31 -12.71 -6.47
CA LEU A 40 -0.88 -13.17 -7.80
C LEU A 40 -1.81 -12.70 -8.91
N SER A 41 -3.12 -12.59 -8.68
CA SER A 41 -4.06 -12.14 -9.72
C SER A 41 -3.98 -10.63 -9.99
N THR A 42 -3.39 -9.87 -9.06
CA THR A 42 -3.09 -8.44 -9.23
C THR A 42 -1.95 -8.17 -10.22
N LEU A 43 -0.99 -9.11 -10.36
CA LEU A 43 0.24 -8.93 -11.14
C LEU A 43 0.05 -8.39 -12.57
N PRO A 44 -0.83 -8.92 -13.43
CA PRO A 44 -0.94 -8.43 -14.81
C PRO A 44 -1.37 -6.95 -14.89
N PHE A 45 -2.21 -6.48 -13.98
CA PHE A 45 -2.65 -5.10 -13.93
C PHE A 45 -1.59 -4.18 -13.33
N TRP A 46 -1.05 -4.58 -12.18
CA TRP A 46 -0.03 -3.81 -11.48
C TRP A 46 1.25 -3.65 -12.31
N ALA A 47 1.73 -4.73 -12.96
CA ALA A 47 2.98 -4.69 -13.72
C ALA A 47 2.91 -3.71 -14.89
N GLN A 48 1.80 -3.71 -15.65
CA GLN A 48 1.58 -2.75 -16.74
C GLN A 48 1.60 -1.31 -16.23
N GLU A 49 0.88 -1.02 -15.15
CA GLU A 49 0.83 0.32 -14.57
C GLU A 49 2.18 0.77 -13.99
N ALA A 50 2.92 -0.14 -13.33
CA ALA A 50 4.22 0.13 -12.75
C ALA A 50 5.27 0.47 -13.82
N ILE A 51 5.30 -0.29 -14.92
CA ILE A 51 6.19 -0.01 -16.06
C ILE A 51 5.87 1.37 -16.64
N ALA A 52 4.58 1.67 -16.86
CA ALA A 52 4.16 2.98 -17.37
C ALA A 52 4.47 4.12 -16.39
N TRP A 53 4.38 3.87 -15.08
CA TRP A 53 4.76 4.85 -14.06
C TRP A 53 6.26 5.17 -14.14
N LEU A 54 7.12 4.16 -14.26
CA LEU A 54 8.57 4.32 -14.37
C LEU A 54 8.96 5.09 -15.64
N ASP A 55 8.39 4.73 -16.79
CA ASP A 55 8.64 5.41 -18.08
C ASP A 55 8.33 6.92 -17.99
N ARG A 56 7.19 7.29 -17.40
CA ARG A 56 6.84 8.70 -17.17
C ARG A 56 7.85 9.43 -16.27
N ARG A 57 8.43 8.75 -15.28
CA ARG A 57 9.48 9.34 -14.42
C ARG A 57 10.79 9.53 -15.18
N PHE A 58 11.18 8.57 -16.03
CA PHE A 58 12.36 8.72 -16.88
C PHE A 58 12.20 9.85 -17.91
N LYS A 59 10.97 10.14 -18.32
CA LYS A 59 10.63 11.31 -19.18
C LYS A 59 10.58 12.64 -18.42
N GLY A 60 10.81 12.65 -17.11
CA GLY A 60 10.79 13.86 -16.29
C GLY A 60 9.39 14.37 -15.93
N GLU A 61 8.34 13.56 -16.12
CA GLU A 61 6.98 13.97 -15.76
C GLU A 61 6.79 14.05 -14.25
N ALA A 62 5.98 15.01 -13.80
CA ALA A 62 5.69 15.25 -12.39
C ALA A 62 5.12 14.00 -11.68
N VAL A 63 5.56 13.78 -10.45
CA VAL A 63 5.04 12.69 -9.60
C VAL A 63 3.60 13.04 -9.16
N PRO A 64 2.59 12.24 -9.55
CA PRO A 64 1.22 12.43 -9.07
C PRO A 64 1.11 12.02 -7.61
N SER A 65 0.09 12.50 -6.92
CA SER A 65 -0.19 12.05 -5.56
C SER A 65 -1.69 11.98 -5.29
N ASN A 66 -2.08 11.00 -4.47
CA ASN A 66 -3.42 10.87 -3.91
C ASN A 66 -3.39 10.66 -2.39
N CYS A 67 -2.36 11.19 -1.71
CA CYS A 67 -2.18 11.07 -0.26
C CYS A 67 -3.45 11.42 0.54
N GLY A 68 -4.20 12.44 0.12
CA GLY A 68 -5.43 12.88 0.79
C GLY A 68 -6.61 11.92 0.67
N SER A 69 -6.58 10.94 -0.23
CA SER A 69 -7.68 9.99 -0.46
C SER A 69 -7.36 8.56 -0.01
N ILE A 70 -6.18 8.30 0.58
CA ILE A 70 -5.84 6.98 1.08
C ILE A 70 -6.65 6.70 2.34
N ALA A 71 -7.49 5.67 2.32
CA ALA A 71 -8.30 5.26 3.47
C ALA A 71 -7.42 4.91 4.69
N PRO A 72 -7.92 5.05 5.94
CA PRO A 72 -7.20 4.61 7.13
C PRO A 72 -6.79 3.12 7.07
N GLY A 73 -5.67 2.80 7.71
CA GLY A 73 -5.11 1.46 7.79
C GLY A 73 -5.01 0.93 9.22
N ASN A 74 -4.21 -0.12 9.42
CA ASN A 74 -3.96 -0.75 10.72
C ASN A 74 -2.92 0.04 11.54
N ASP A 75 -2.83 -0.23 12.84
CA ASP A 75 -1.68 0.21 13.64
C ASP A 75 -0.42 -0.55 13.20
N LEU A 76 0.69 0.16 13.03
CA LEU A 76 1.99 -0.40 12.63
C LEU A 76 2.97 -0.48 13.82
N SER A 77 2.50 -0.26 15.05
CA SER A 77 3.31 -0.46 16.23
C SER A 77 3.79 -1.93 16.30
N PRO A 78 5.02 -2.19 16.79
CA PRO A 78 5.54 -3.55 16.86
C PRO A 78 4.62 -4.47 17.66
N GLU A 79 4.32 -5.64 17.10
CA GLU A 79 3.54 -6.67 17.79
C GLU A 79 4.27 -7.14 19.05
N VAL A 80 3.53 -7.14 20.17
CA VAL A 80 4.04 -7.59 21.46
C VAL A 80 3.56 -9.01 21.69
N TYR A 81 4.50 -9.95 21.82
CA TYR A 81 4.16 -11.33 22.18
C TYR A 81 3.41 -11.37 23.50
N ARG A 82 2.16 -11.84 23.46
CA ARG A 82 1.36 -12.15 24.63
C ARG A 82 1.23 -13.68 24.72
N PRO A 83 1.88 -14.34 25.68
CA PRO A 83 1.71 -15.78 25.85
C PRO A 83 0.25 -16.11 26.11
N ALA A 84 -0.20 -17.26 25.60
CA ALA A 84 -1.51 -17.79 25.94
C ALA A 84 -1.56 -18.08 27.44
N ALA A 85 -2.68 -17.71 28.08
CA ALA A 85 -2.94 -18.00 29.49
C ALA A 85 -3.13 -19.50 29.74
#